data_AF-A0A4S8HRR0-F1
#
_entry.id   AF-A0A4S8HRR0-F1
#
_cell.length_a   1.000
_cell.length_b   1.000
_cell.length_c   1.000
_cell.angle_alpha   90.00
_cell.angle_beta   90.00
_cell.angle_gamma   90.00
#
_symmetry.space_group_name_H-M   'P 1'
#
loop_
_entity.id
_entity.type
_entity.pdbx_description
1 polymer ?
#
loop_
_entity_poly.entity_id
_entity_poly.type
_entity_poly.pdbx_seq_one_letter_code
_entity_poly.pdbx_strand_id
1 'polypeptide(L)'
;MRHIYLLITTLIFINACGQNKSKRLTVIYFDDQNPNSKVTIDTLLKAKKINVADTPIDLFFACKNFHLPYYVPSDGIYKNAAKDKECDMKIYPRNVKCYEYDNKKRVTKMTVKGSGTMNNFTYLYNDKSQITEITDMGSKFEFTYNTDGTLSELKQTSPFNKKLVFVYE
;
A
#
# COMPACT_ATOMS: atom_id res chain seq x y z
N MET A 1 46.93 -7.83 41.92
CA MET A 1 45.91 -8.90 41.93
C MET A 1 44.55 -8.24 41.83
N ARG A 2 43.84 -8.40 40.71
CA ARG A 2 42.59 -7.69 40.42
C ARG A 2 41.47 -8.73 40.32
N HIS A 3 40.55 -8.71 41.28
CA HIS A 3 39.47 -9.68 41.40
C HIS A 3 38.47 -9.52 40.26
N ILE A 4 38.25 -10.61 39.51
CA ILE A 4 37.18 -10.74 38.52
C ILE A 4 35.96 -11.26 39.28
N TYR A 5 34.92 -10.43 39.39
CA TYR A 5 33.62 -10.87 39.89
C TYR A 5 32.80 -11.42 38.73
N LEU A 6 32.59 -12.74 38.72
CA LEU A 6 31.72 -13.45 37.79
C LEU A 6 30.28 -13.33 38.31
N LEU A 7 29.47 -12.43 37.71
CA LEU A 7 28.05 -12.31 38.02
C LEU A 7 27.29 -13.35 37.18
N ILE A 8 26.90 -14.47 37.80
CA ILE A 8 26.00 -15.45 37.20
C ILE A 8 24.57 -14.96 37.45
N THR A 9 23.92 -14.37 36.45
CA THR A 9 22.49 -14.06 36.49
C THR A 9 21.70 -15.22 35.90
N THR A 10 20.96 -15.90 36.78
CA THR A 10 20.00 -16.95 36.45
C THR A 10 18.87 -16.37 35.59
N LEU A 11 18.76 -16.78 34.33
CA LEU A 11 17.59 -16.48 33.49
C LEU A 11 16.41 -17.35 33.94
N ILE A 12 15.43 -16.72 34.59
CA ILE A 12 14.11 -17.32 34.84
C ILE A 12 13.27 -17.11 33.57
N PHE A 13 12.99 -18.18 32.83
CA PHE A 13 11.98 -18.15 31.77
C PHE A 13 10.59 -18.17 32.39
N ILE A 14 10.00 -16.98 32.58
CA ILE A 14 8.58 -16.85 32.81
C ILE A 14 7.91 -16.92 31.42
N ASN A 15 7.28 -18.05 31.12
CA ASN A 15 6.38 -18.18 29.97
C ASN A 15 5.16 -17.26 30.19
N ALA A 16 5.29 -16.00 29.78
CA ALA A 16 4.15 -15.10 29.67
C ALA A 16 3.45 -15.36 28.33
N CYS A 17 2.28 -15.97 28.45
CA CYS A 17 1.28 -16.20 27.42
C CYS A 17 0.95 -14.89 26.67
N GLY A 18 0.98 -14.91 25.33
CA GLY A 18 0.45 -13.83 24.49
C GLY A 18 1.47 -12.79 24.01
N GLN A 19 2.49 -13.21 23.24
CA GLN A 19 3.33 -12.27 22.48
C GLN A 19 2.48 -11.60 21.39
N ASN A 20 1.98 -10.39 21.66
CA ASN A 20 1.58 -9.46 20.62
C ASN A 20 2.81 -9.17 19.77
N LYS A 21 2.99 -9.88 18.66
CA LYS A 21 4.03 -9.56 17.67
C LYS A 21 3.67 -8.23 17.01
N SER A 22 4.13 -7.12 17.56
CA SER A 22 4.12 -5.83 16.88
C SER A 22 5.32 -5.81 15.93
N LYS A 23 5.06 -5.68 14.62
CA LYS A 23 6.11 -5.28 13.69
C LYS A 23 6.21 -3.76 13.68
N ARG A 24 7.42 -3.22 13.61
CA ARG A 24 7.64 -1.80 13.35
C ARG A 24 7.67 -1.58 11.83
N LEU A 25 6.99 -0.54 11.38
CA LEU A 25 7.07 -0.07 10.01
C LEU A 25 7.73 1.30 10.02
N THR A 26 8.88 1.40 9.33
CA THR A 26 9.52 2.67 9.01
C THR A 26 9.25 2.98 7.54
N VAL A 27 8.66 4.15 7.28
CA VAL A 27 8.47 4.66 5.92
C VAL A 27 9.44 5.79 5.66
N ILE A 28 10.21 5.71 4.58
CA ILE A 28 11.20 6.71 4.16
C ILE A 28 10.70 7.37 2.87
N TYR A 29 10.47 8.69 2.92
CA TYR A 29 10.10 9.50 1.76
C TYR A 29 11.30 10.13 1.06
N PHE A 30 11.29 10.05 -0.28
CA PHE A 30 12.23 10.71 -1.17
C PHE A 30 11.45 11.54 -2.20
N ASP A 31 11.89 12.78 -2.42
CA ASP A 31 11.33 13.72 -3.38
C ASP A 31 12.47 14.44 -4.10
N ASP A 32 12.66 14.15 -5.38
CA ASP A 32 13.75 14.76 -6.14
C ASP A 32 13.54 16.28 -6.33
N GLN A 33 12.30 16.77 -6.18
CA GLN A 33 12.02 18.21 -6.20
C GLN A 33 12.30 18.88 -4.85
N ASN A 34 12.32 18.10 -3.76
CA ASN A 34 12.53 18.59 -2.39
C ASN A 34 13.48 17.66 -1.61
N PRO A 35 14.76 17.56 -2.00
CA PRO A 35 15.70 16.56 -1.48
C PRO A 35 15.97 16.68 0.03
N ASN A 36 15.68 17.84 0.63
CA ASN A 36 15.85 18.06 2.07
C ASN A 36 14.66 17.58 2.92
N SER A 37 13.57 17.15 2.29
CA SER A 37 12.35 16.72 2.98
C SER A 37 12.39 15.21 3.28
N LYS A 38 13.06 14.83 4.37
CA LYS A 38 12.96 13.46 4.91
C LYS A 38 11.79 13.37 5.89
N VAL A 39 10.82 12.52 5.57
CA VAL A 39 9.75 12.15 6.52
C VAL A 39 9.98 10.72 6.95
N THR A 40 10.22 10.52 8.25
CA THR A 40 10.18 9.20 8.90
C THR A 40 8.85 9.09 9.60
N ILE A 41 8.02 8.12 9.19
CA ILE A 41 6.78 7.79 9.91
C ILE A 41 7.02 6.49 10.65
N ASP A 42 7.10 6.56 11.97
CA ASP A 42 7.12 5.38 12.86
C ASP A 42 5.66 5.04 13.21
N THR A 43 5.03 4.23 12.38
CA THR A 43 3.69 3.70 12.70
C THR A 43 3.85 2.35 13.38
N LEU A 44 3.52 2.29 14.67
CA LEU A 44 3.25 1.01 15.35
C LEU A 44 1.97 0.44 14.75
N LEU A 45 2.09 -0.62 13.93
CA LEU A 45 0.93 -1.37 13.47
C LEU A 45 0.33 -2.11 14.68
N LYS A 46 -0.58 -1.44 15.40
CA LYS A 46 -1.38 -2.03 16.48
C LYS A 46 -2.69 -2.54 15.89
N ALA A 47 -2.69 -3.76 15.37
CA ALA A 47 -3.91 -4.52 15.17
C ALA A 47 -3.72 -5.93 15.76
N LYS A 48 -4.76 -6.37 16.48
CA LYS A 48 -4.86 -7.70 17.07
C LYS A 48 -4.87 -8.70 15.92
N LYS A 49 -3.74 -9.39 15.71
CA LYS A 49 -3.42 -10.24 14.54
C LYS A 49 -3.38 -9.48 13.21
N ILE A 50 -2.28 -8.77 12.96
CA ILE A 50 -1.94 -8.30 11.60
C ILE A 50 -1.29 -9.47 10.88
N ASN A 51 -2.01 -10.09 9.95
CA ASN A 51 -1.33 -10.72 8.84
C ASN A 51 -0.88 -9.60 7.91
N VAL A 52 0.44 -9.35 7.84
CA VAL A 52 0.99 -8.26 7.02
C VAL A 52 0.76 -8.52 5.52
N ALA A 53 0.46 -9.78 5.14
CA ALA A 53 0.01 -10.13 3.80
C ALA A 53 -1.45 -9.67 3.53
N ASP A 54 -2.31 -9.68 4.55
CA ASP A 54 -3.75 -9.40 4.40
C ASP A 54 -4.13 -7.97 4.80
N THR A 55 -3.22 -7.25 5.46
CA THR A 55 -3.48 -5.89 5.93
C THR A 55 -2.96 -4.92 4.89
N PRO A 56 -3.83 -4.22 4.15
CA PRO A 56 -3.38 -3.17 3.26
C PRO A 56 -2.61 -2.18 4.11
N ILE A 57 -1.37 -1.88 3.72
CA ILE A 57 -0.70 -0.69 4.27
C ILE A 57 -1.63 0.46 3.94
N ASP A 58 -2.11 1.13 4.98
CA ASP A 58 -2.95 2.30 4.78
C ASP A 58 -2.07 3.42 4.20
N LEU A 59 -2.05 3.51 2.88
CA LEU A 59 -1.34 4.55 2.14
C LEU A 59 -2.07 5.91 2.23
N PHE A 60 -3.09 6.05 3.07
CA PHE A 60 -3.76 7.33 3.29
C PHE A 60 -2.79 8.41 3.75
N PHE A 61 -1.76 8.09 4.55
CA PHE A 61 -0.72 9.07 4.90
C PHE A 61 0.05 9.59 3.67
N ALA A 62 0.14 8.79 2.59
CA ALA A 62 0.83 9.15 1.36
C ALA A 62 -0.02 9.99 0.41
N CYS A 63 -1.34 10.12 0.64
CA CYS A 63 -2.24 10.86 -0.26
C CYS A 63 -1.80 12.32 -0.46
N LYS A 64 -1.24 12.97 0.58
CA LYS A 64 -0.77 14.36 0.49
C LYS A 64 0.48 14.52 -0.39
N ASN A 65 1.32 13.49 -0.48
CA ASN A 65 2.61 13.58 -1.15
C ASN A 65 2.57 13.01 -2.58
N PHE A 66 1.75 11.97 -2.79
CA PHE A 66 1.66 11.22 -4.04
C PHE A 66 0.34 11.42 -4.79
N HIS A 67 -0.69 12.01 -4.16
CA HIS A 67 -2.05 12.06 -4.72
C HIS A 67 -2.50 10.70 -5.29
N LEU A 68 -2.20 9.62 -4.55
CA LEU A 68 -2.56 8.28 -4.99
C LEU A 68 -4.06 8.20 -5.25
N PRO A 69 -4.49 7.48 -6.31
CA PRO A 69 -5.88 7.14 -6.46
C PRO A 69 -6.36 6.38 -5.22
N TYR A 70 -7.58 6.68 -4.79
CA TYR A 70 -8.17 6.14 -3.57
C TYR A 70 -8.08 4.61 -3.54
N TYR A 71 -7.24 4.09 -2.63
CA TYR A 71 -7.05 2.69 -2.26
C TYR A 71 -6.29 1.80 -3.25
N VAL A 72 -5.16 1.25 -2.78
CA VAL A 72 -4.37 0.22 -3.47
C VAL A 72 -4.48 -1.07 -2.67
N PRO A 73 -5.37 -2.01 -3.04
CA PRO A 73 -5.48 -3.28 -2.32
C PRO A 73 -4.23 -4.14 -2.48
N SER A 74 -3.91 -4.91 -1.44
CA SER A 74 -2.83 -5.91 -1.45
C SER A 74 -3.08 -7.03 -2.48
N ASP A 75 -4.34 -7.44 -2.63
CA ASP A 75 -4.70 -8.65 -3.39
C ASP A 75 -5.22 -8.36 -4.80
N GLY A 76 -5.09 -7.12 -5.27
CA GLY A 76 -5.63 -6.67 -6.55
C GLY A 76 -7.12 -6.33 -6.51
N ILE A 77 -7.67 -5.85 -7.62
CA ILE A 77 -9.04 -5.36 -7.71
C ILE A 77 -9.85 -6.32 -8.57
N TYR A 78 -10.82 -7.03 -8.00
CA TYR A 78 -11.62 -8.01 -8.75
C TYR A 78 -13.01 -7.50 -9.11
N LYS A 79 -13.56 -8.07 -10.18
CA LYS A 79 -14.97 -7.99 -10.53
C LYS A 79 -15.84 -8.48 -9.37
N ASN A 80 -16.90 -7.74 -9.08
CA ASN A 80 -17.95 -8.15 -8.15
C ASN A 80 -19.27 -7.47 -8.52
N ALA A 81 -20.36 -7.89 -7.86
CA ALA A 81 -21.70 -7.36 -8.11
C ALA A 81 -21.83 -5.85 -7.83
N ALA A 82 -20.99 -5.28 -6.96
CA ALA A 82 -20.98 -3.85 -6.72
C ALA A 82 -20.40 -3.08 -7.92
N LYS A 83 -19.25 -3.53 -8.44
CA LYS A 83 -18.61 -2.92 -9.62
C LYS A 83 -19.47 -2.97 -10.87
N ASP A 84 -20.24 -4.05 -11.06
CA ASP A 84 -21.19 -4.15 -12.17
C ASP A 84 -22.28 -3.07 -12.10
N LYS A 85 -22.71 -2.70 -10.88
CA LYS A 85 -23.73 -1.66 -10.66
C LYS A 85 -23.17 -0.25 -10.74
N GLU A 86 -21.89 -0.06 -10.43
CA GLU A 86 -21.24 1.26 -10.45
C GLU A 86 -21.20 1.90 -11.85
N CYS A 87 -21.32 1.09 -12.92
CA CYS A 87 -21.38 1.57 -14.30
C CYS A 87 -22.81 1.98 -14.73
N ASP A 88 -23.80 1.89 -13.84
CA ASP A 88 -25.17 2.29 -14.14
C ASP A 88 -25.39 3.79 -13.85
N MET A 89 -25.60 4.57 -14.91
CA MET A 89 -25.88 6.00 -14.83
C MET A 89 -27.22 6.34 -14.16
N LYS A 90 -28.16 5.39 -14.09
CA LYS A 90 -29.42 5.57 -13.35
C LYS A 90 -29.21 5.47 -11.84
N ILE A 91 -28.25 4.65 -11.41
CA ILE A 91 -27.93 4.46 -10.00
C ILE A 91 -26.92 5.53 -9.53
N TYR A 92 -25.90 5.83 -10.35
CA TYR A 92 -24.79 6.72 -9.98
C TYR A 92 -24.60 7.91 -10.95
N PRO A 93 -25.62 8.75 -11.21
CA PRO A 93 -25.58 9.77 -12.26
C PRO A 93 -24.48 10.83 -12.07
N ARG A 94 -24.00 11.04 -10.84
CA ARG A 94 -22.96 12.03 -10.51
C ARG A 94 -21.53 11.49 -10.61
N ASN A 95 -21.34 10.17 -10.59
CA ASN A 95 -20.02 9.55 -10.52
C ASN A 95 -20.07 8.07 -10.95
N VAL A 96 -20.37 7.84 -12.23
CA VAL A 96 -20.43 6.50 -12.83
C VAL A 96 -19.03 5.95 -12.95
N LYS A 97 -18.81 4.71 -12.49
CA LYS A 97 -17.53 4.01 -12.63
C LYS A 97 -17.72 2.75 -13.46
N CYS A 98 -17.07 2.70 -14.61
CA CYS A 98 -17.09 1.55 -15.50
C CYS A 98 -15.74 0.86 -15.50
N TYR A 99 -15.76 -0.48 -15.58
CA TYR A 99 -14.57 -1.30 -15.41
C TYR A 99 -14.38 -2.23 -16.59
N GLU A 100 -13.13 -2.42 -16.98
CA GLU A 100 -12.69 -3.49 -17.88
C GLU A 100 -11.90 -4.52 -17.07
N TYR A 101 -11.91 -5.78 -17.51
CA TYR A 101 -11.35 -6.90 -16.75
C TYR A 101 -10.47 -7.80 -17.62
N ASP A 102 -9.46 -8.42 -16.99
CA ASP A 102 -8.69 -9.49 -17.61
C ASP A 102 -9.37 -10.88 -17.49
N ASN A 103 -8.70 -11.92 -18.00
CA ASN A 103 -9.19 -13.29 -17.95
C ASN A 103 -9.32 -13.85 -16.52
N LYS A 104 -8.58 -13.30 -15.54
CA LYS A 104 -8.68 -13.62 -14.11
C LYS A 104 -9.75 -12.76 -13.40
N LYS A 105 -10.54 -11.97 -14.15
CA LYS A 105 -11.56 -11.05 -13.63
C LYS A 105 -10.98 -9.93 -12.75
N ARG A 106 -9.71 -9.59 -12.92
CA ARG A 106 -9.07 -8.42 -12.30
C ARG A 106 -9.35 -7.18 -13.13
N VAL A 107 -9.57 -6.05 -12.49
CA VAL A 107 -9.82 -4.76 -13.15
C VAL A 107 -8.54 -4.28 -13.81
N THR A 108 -8.53 -4.18 -15.14
CA THR A 108 -7.40 -3.63 -15.89
C THR A 108 -7.55 -2.14 -16.16
N LYS A 109 -8.80 -1.65 -16.16
CA LYS A 109 -9.12 -0.24 -16.37
C LYS A 109 -10.36 0.17 -15.62
N MET A 110 -10.35 1.37 -15.07
CA MET A 110 -11.51 2.04 -14.48
C MET A 110 -11.71 3.39 -15.18
N THR A 111 -12.91 3.62 -15.68
CA THR A 111 -13.32 4.92 -16.23
C THR A 111 -14.32 5.54 -15.29
N VAL A 112 -14.04 6.74 -14.82
CA VAL A 112 -14.91 7.51 -13.94
C VAL A 112 -15.51 8.66 -14.75
N LYS A 113 -16.84 8.74 -14.82
CA LYS A 113 -17.57 9.76 -15.56
C LYS A 113 -18.63 10.41 -14.67
N GLY A 114 -18.61 11.73 -14.58
CA GLY A 114 -19.65 12.46 -13.85
C GLY A 114 -19.33 13.94 -13.67
N SER A 115 -20.37 14.76 -13.55
CA SER A 115 -20.27 16.20 -13.27
C SER A 115 -19.25 16.98 -14.13
N GLY A 116 -19.08 16.59 -15.40
CA GLY A 116 -18.15 17.23 -16.35
C GLY A 116 -16.71 16.73 -16.30
N THR A 117 -16.37 15.79 -15.40
CA THR A 117 -15.03 15.22 -15.29
C THR A 117 -15.00 13.78 -15.81
N MET A 118 -13.95 13.45 -16.57
CA MET A 118 -13.68 12.09 -17.00
C MET A 118 -12.25 11.71 -16.63
N ASN A 119 -12.12 10.72 -15.74
CA ASN A 119 -10.82 10.18 -15.32
C ASN A 119 -10.69 8.74 -15.78
N ASN A 120 -9.48 8.34 -16.15
CA ASN A 120 -9.17 6.98 -16.57
C ASN A 120 -7.98 6.46 -15.77
N PHE A 121 -8.16 5.28 -15.19
CA PHE A 121 -7.16 4.57 -14.43
C PHE A 121 -6.85 3.26 -15.15
N THR A 122 -5.58 2.90 -15.27
CA THR A 122 -5.16 1.56 -15.72
C THR A 122 -4.34 0.88 -14.65
N TYR A 123 -4.43 -0.45 -14.60
CA TYR A 123 -3.82 -1.27 -13.56
C TYR A 123 -3.05 -2.42 -14.20
N LEU A 124 -1.79 -2.59 -13.80
CA LEU A 124 -0.99 -3.79 -14.13
C LEU A 124 -0.79 -4.65 -12.89
N TYR A 125 -0.58 -5.94 -13.10
CA TYR A 125 -0.52 -6.94 -12.03
C TYR A 125 0.66 -7.88 -12.21
N ASN A 126 1.22 -8.34 -11.09
CA ASN A 126 2.13 -9.48 -11.09
C ASN A 126 1.37 -10.83 -11.10
N ASP A 127 2.11 -11.93 -11.08
CA ASP A 127 1.54 -13.30 -11.09
C ASP A 127 0.75 -13.64 -9.82
N LYS A 128 1.09 -13.01 -8.70
CA LYS A 128 0.36 -13.08 -7.42
C LYS A 128 -0.89 -12.17 -7.39
N SER A 129 -1.22 -11.51 -8.50
CA SER A 129 -2.34 -10.56 -8.63
C SER A 129 -2.23 -9.29 -7.79
N GLN A 130 -1.02 -8.94 -7.35
CA GLN A 130 -0.75 -7.66 -6.71
C GLN A 130 -0.57 -6.58 -7.78
N ILE A 131 -1.05 -5.37 -7.53
CA ILE A 131 -0.94 -4.25 -8.47
C ILE A 131 0.53 -3.82 -8.56
N THR A 132 1.11 -3.81 -9.76
CA THR A 132 2.49 -3.36 -9.99
C THR A 132 2.55 -1.95 -10.55
N GLU A 133 1.48 -1.51 -11.21
CA GLU A 133 1.41 -0.17 -11.80
C GLU A 133 -0.01 0.38 -11.76
N ILE A 134 -0.12 1.68 -11.49
CA ILE A 134 -1.33 2.47 -11.72
C ILE A 134 -0.96 3.68 -12.58
N THR A 135 -1.68 3.87 -13.67
CA THR A 135 -1.63 5.13 -14.43
C THR A 135 -2.93 5.89 -14.25
N ASP A 136 -2.84 7.15 -13.83
CA ASP A 136 -3.95 8.10 -13.67
C ASP A 136 -3.60 9.43 -14.35
N MET A 137 -4.27 9.73 -15.47
CA MET A 137 -4.18 11.02 -16.18
C MET A 137 -2.76 11.62 -16.25
N GLY A 138 -1.81 10.83 -16.75
CA GLY A 138 -0.41 11.25 -16.93
C GLY A 138 0.48 11.07 -15.70
N SER A 139 -0.08 10.77 -14.53
CA SER A 139 0.66 10.27 -13.38
C SER A 139 0.85 8.76 -13.47
N LYS A 140 2.04 8.27 -13.12
CA LYS A 140 2.37 6.86 -13.12
C LYS A 140 2.94 6.46 -11.77
N PHE A 141 2.36 5.43 -11.18
CA PHE A 141 2.72 4.87 -9.88
C PHE A 141 3.16 3.42 -10.04
N GLU A 142 4.32 3.07 -9.50
CA GLU A 142 4.92 1.74 -9.55
C GLU A 142 5.02 1.18 -8.13
N PHE A 143 4.69 -0.10 -7.99
CA PHE A 143 4.62 -0.80 -6.71
C PHE A 143 5.54 -2.02 -6.74
N THR A 144 6.44 -2.10 -5.78
CA THR A 144 7.35 -3.24 -5.60
C THR A 144 7.06 -3.93 -4.29
N TYR A 145 7.17 -5.25 -4.27
CA TYR A 145 6.83 -6.08 -3.12
C TYR A 145 8.03 -6.92 -2.66
N ASN A 146 8.12 -7.14 -1.36
CA ASN A 146 8.98 -8.13 -0.74
C ASN A 146 8.53 -9.56 -1.10
N THR A 147 9.40 -10.53 -0.84
CA THR A 147 9.12 -11.96 -1.10
C THR A 147 7.88 -12.47 -0.35
N ASP A 148 7.63 -11.93 0.84
CA ASP A 148 6.48 -12.24 1.70
C ASP A 148 5.17 -11.54 1.26
N GLY A 149 5.21 -10.75 0.19
CA GLY A 149 4.06 -10.07 -0.39
C GLY A 149 3.80 -8.66 0.17
N THR A 150 4.57 -8.21 1.16
CA THR A 150 4.45 -6.84 1.69
C THR A 150 5.01 -5.79 0.73
N LEU A 151 4.47 -4.57 0.70
CA LEU A 151 4.95 -3.51 -0.20
C LEU A 151 6.33 -3.04 0.27
N SER A 152 7.34 -3.08 -0.60
CA SER A 152 8.70 -2.60 -0.29
C SER A 152 8.94 -1.19 -0.80
N GLU A 153 8.32 -0.83 -1.93
CA GLU A 153 8.48 0.48 -2.54
C GLU A 153 7.19 0.92 -3.25
N LEU A 154 6.86 2.20 -3.12
CA LEU A 154 5.93 2.92 -3.99
C LEU A 154 6.68 4.06 -4.65
N LYS A 155 6.69 4.11 -5.98
CA LYS A 155 7.33 5.16 -6.76
C LYS A 155 6.31 5.87 -7.62
N GLN A 156 6.36 7.20 -7.65
CA GLN A 156 5.74 7.99 -8.70
C GLN A 156 6.84 8.33 -9.70
N THR A 157 6.65 8.00 -10.98
CA THR A 157 7.63 8.25 -12.06
C THR A 157 7.19 9.38 -12.99
N SER A 158 5.96 9.84 -12.87
CA SER A 158 5.43 10.97 -13.63
C SER A 158 4.38 11.73 -12.82
N PRO A 159 4.34 13.07 -12.89
CA PRO A 159 5.29 13.95 -13.59
C PRO A 159 6.61 14.17 -12.82
N PHE A 160 6.69 13.72 -11.57
CA PHE A 160 7.86 13.87 -10.71
C PHE A 160 8.31 12.52 -10.18
N ASN A 161 9.61 12.41 -9.92
CA ASN A 161 10.19 11.26 -9.25
C ASN A 161 10.06 11.43 -7.73
N LYS A 162 9.13 10.68 -7.16
CA LYS A 162 8.96 10.55 -5.71
C LYS A 162 8.96 9.08 -5.36
N LYS A 163 9.46 8.70 -4.19
CA LYS A 163 9.32 7.32 -3.71
C LYS A 163 9.16 7.21 -2.20
N LEU A 164 8.43 6.19 -1.79
CA LEU A 164 8.34 5.71 -0.41
C LEU A 164 9.00 4.35 -0.35
N VAL A 165 9.90 4.17 0.61
CA VAL A 165 10.51 2.88 0.93
C VAL A 165 9.97 2.41 2.27
N PHE A 166 9.51 1.17 2.33
CA PHE A 166 8.89 0.56 3.49
C PHE A 166 9.84 -0.47 4.10
N VAL A 167 10.20 -0.26 5.36
CA VAL A 167 11.11 -1.14 6.12
C VAL A 167 10.34 -1.74 7.29
N TYR A 168 10.33 -3.07 7.37
CA TYR A 168 9.63 -3.83 8.40
C TYR A 168 10.65 -4.45 9.36
N GLU A 169 10.49 -4.20 10.65
CA GLU A 169 11.30 -4.77 11.75
C GLU A 169 10.45 -5.65 12.68
#